data_AF-A0A0L8I6G2-F1
#
_entry.id   AF-A0A0L8I6G2-F1
#
_cell.length_a   1.000
_cell.length_b   1.000
_cell.length_c   1.000
_cell.angle_alpha   90.00
_cell.angle_beta   90.00
_cell.angle_gamma   90.00
#
_symmetry.space_group_name_H-M   'P 1'
#
loop_
_entity.id
_entity.type
_entity.pdbx_description
1 polymer ?
#
loop_
_entity_poly.entity_id
_entity_poly.type
_entity_poly.pdbx_seq_one_letter_code
_entity_poly.pdbx_strand_id
1 'polypeptide(L)'
;KKDLVAHFEDEAQNKRVAYLADIFDQLNKLNLKFQGREAHILLFQDNLRAFVSKLQNWHRKTNLGNIAMIKKLYGMMDGSRVQLDQFRKDEITEH
;
A
#
# COMPACT_ATOMS: atom_id res chain seq x y z
N LYS A 1 -6.46 -4.81 26.75
CA LYS A 1 -5.06 -4.35 26.53
C LYS A 1 -4.11 -5.51 26.21
N LYS A 2 -4.26 -6.72 26.80
CA LYS A 2 -3.46 -7.91 26.44
C LYS A 2 -3.75 -8.45 25.02
N ASP A 3 -4.99 -8.36 24.54
CA ASP A 3 -5.35 -8.86 23.20
C ASP A 3 -4.78 -8.03 22.04
N LEU A 4 -4.66 -6.71 22.20
CA LEU A 4 -4.02 -5.86 21.18
C LEU A 4 -2.54 -6.19 21.02
N VAL A 5 -1.84 -6.49 22.13
CA VAL A 5 -0.41 -6.82 22.08
C VAL A 5 -0.20 -8.15 21.34
N ALA A 6 -1.03 -9.16 21.63
CA ALA A 6 -1.01 -10.43 20.92
C ALA A 6 -1.31 -10.28 19.41
N HIS A 7 -2.19 -9.34 19.03
CA HIS A 7 -2.47 -9.02 17.63
C HIS A 7 -1.28 -8.37 16.88
N PHE A 8 -0.47 -7.57 17.56
CA PHE A 8 0.76 -6.99 16.99
C PHE A 8 1.97 -7.93 17.06
N GLU A 9 1.84 -9.11 17.67
CA GLU A 9 2.86 -10.16 17.63
C GLU A 9 2.71 -11.08 16.40
N ASP A 10 1.57 -11.03 15.71
CA ASP A 10 1.34 -11.75 14.45
C ASP A 10 2.03 -11.04 13.26
N GLU A 11 3.06 -11.67 12.73
CA GLU A 11 3.83 -11.19 11.59
C GLU A 11 2.94 -10.89 10.35
N ALA A 12 1.87 -11.67 10.14
CA ALA A 12 0.93 -11.44 9.04
C ALA A 12 0.11 -10.16 9.26
N GLN A 13 -0.33 -9.90 10.50
CA GLN A 13 -1.06 -8.67 10.83
C GLN A 13 -0.16 -7.44 10.70
N ASN A 14 1.10 -7.53 11.13
CA ASN A 14 2.07 -6.45 10.96
C ASN A 14 2.32 -6.14 9.49
N LYS A 15 2.42 -7.16 8.63
CA LYS A 15 2.53 -6.98 7.16
C LYS A 15 1.28 -6.28 6.59
N ARG A 16 0.07 -6.68 6.99
CA ARG A 16 -1.18 -6.01 6.56
C ARG A 16 -1.22 -4.55 7.02
N VAL A 17 -0.86 -4.26 8.26
CA VAL A 17 -0.81 -2.88 8.79
C VAL A 17 0.24 -2.04 8.05
N ALA A 18 1.41 -2.61 7.74
CA ALA A 18 2.44 -1.93 6.96
C ALA A 18 1.98 -1.58 5.55
N TYR A 19 1.30 -2.52 4.88
CA TYR A 19 0.66 -2.29 3.60
C TYR A 19 -0.35 -1.14 3.66
N LEU A 20 -1.29 -1.18 4.62
CA LEU A 20 -2.28 -0.11 4.81
C LEU A 20 -1.59 1.22 5.10
N ALA A 21 -0.57 1.23 5.95
CA ALA A 21 0.18 2.43 6.30
C ALA A 21 0.94 3.06 5.12
N ASP A 22 1.31 2.27 4.09
CA ASP A 22 1.86 2.77 2.83
C ASP A 22 0.75 3.35 1.93
N ILE A 23 -0.41 2.69 1.84
CA ILE A 23 -1.57 3.19 1.08
C ILE A 23 -2.09 4.51 1.65
N PHE A 24 -2.29 4.59 2.97
CA PHE A 24 -2.74 5.81 3.64
C PHE A 24 -1.72 6.96 3.50
N ASP A 25 -0.43 6.68 3.48
CA ASP A 25 0.59 7.69 3.20
C ASP A 25 0.44 8.28 1.79
N GLN A 26 0.12 7.46 0.79
CA GLN A 26 -0.16 7.97 -0.56
C GLN A 26 -1.48 8.75 -0.63
N LEU A 27 -2.52 8.30 0.06
CA LEU A 27 -3.80 9.02 0.15
C LEU A 27 -3.61 10.37 0.83
N ASN A 28 -2.84 10.44 1.91
CA ASN A 28 -2.53 11.70 2.59
C ASN A 28 -1.75 12.64 1.67
N LYS A 29 -0.77 12.14 0.90
CA LYS A 29 -0.06 12.94 -0.11
C LYS A 29 -1.00 13.48 -1.19
N LEU A 30 -1.97 12.68 -1.62
CA LEU A 30 -3.00 13.11 -2.56
C LEU A 30 -3.91 14.18 -1.93
N ASN A 31 -4.36 13.97 -0.70
CA ASN A 31 -5.20 14.93 0.03
C ASN A 31 -4.49 16.27 0.24
N LEU A 32 -3.20 16.26 0.59
CA LEU A 32 -2.39 17.47 0.72
C LEU A 32 -2.29 18.24 -0.60
N LYS A 33 -2.21 17.55 -1.74
CA LYS A 33 -2.24 18.21 -3.06
C LYS A 33 -3.57 18.90 -3.35
N PHE A 34 -4.65 18.49 -2.69
CA PHE A 34 -5.97 19.09 -2.82
C PHE A 34 -6.24 20.18 -1.78
N GLN A 35 -5.43 20.26 -0.72
CA GLN A 35 -5.50 21.30 0.29
C GLN A 35 -4.69 22.54 -0.17
N GLY A 36 -5.30 23.38 -0.99
CA GLY A 36 -4.70 24.64 -1.46
C GLY A 36 -5.71 25.55 -2.17
N ARG A 37 -5.39 26.85 -2.28
CA ARG A 37 -6.28 27.85 -2.92
C ARG A 37 -6.43 27.68 -4.44
N GLU A 38 -5.61 26.84 -5.08
CA GLU A 38 -5.60 26.60 -6.54
C GLU A 38 -5.97 25.16 -6.93
N ALA A 39 -6.88 24.53 -6.18
CA ALA A 39 -7.45 23.23 -6.53
C ALA A 39 -8.44 23.37 -7.71
N HIS A 40 -7.94 23.62 -8.91
CA HIS A 40 -8.75 23.63 -10.12
C HIS A 40 -9.23 22.20 -10.45
N ILE A 41 -10.49 22.05 -10.85
CA ILE A 41 -11.11 20.75 -11.13
C ILE A 41 -10.31 19.88 -12.13
N LEU A 42 -9.63 20.52 -13.09
CA LEU A 42 -8.76 19.84 -14.06
C LEU A 42 -7.52 19.24 -13.38
N LEU A 43 -6.86 20.00 -12.50
CA LEU A 43 -5.71 19.53 -11.73
C LEU A 43 -6.11 18.40 -10.75
N PHE A 44 -7.32 18.46 -10.20
CA PHE A 44 -7.90 17.39 -9.38
C PHE A 44 -8.07 16.10 -10.19
N GLN A 45 -8.69 16.20 -11.38
CA GLN A 45 -8.87 15.06 -12.28
C GLN A 45 -7.52 14.46 -12.72
N ASP A 46 -6.52 15.28 -13.02
CA ASP A 46 -5.19 14.81 -13.41
C ASP A 46 -4.48 14.08 -12.27
N ASN A 47 -4.51 14.62 -11.06
CA ASN A 47 -3.93 13.99 -9.88
C ASN A 47 -4.64 12.68 -9.52
N LEU A 48 -5.97 12.62 -9.63
CA LEU A 48 -6.72 11.38 -9.43
C LEU A 48 -6.36 10.33 -10.49
N ARG A 49 -6.33 10.70 -11.78
CA ARG A 49 -5.95 9.79 -12.87
C ARG A 49 -4.54 9.24 -12.69
N ALA A 50 -3.60 10.09 -12.29
CA ALA A 50 -2.23 9.70 -11.97
C ALA A 50 -2.18 8.74 -10.76
N PHE A 51 -2.98 9.01 -9.74
CA PHE A 51 -3.07 8.14 -8.56
C PHE A 51 -3.64 6.76 -8.88
N VAL A 52 -4.74 6.69 -9.64
CA VAL A 52 -5.32 5.42 -10.10
C VAL A 52 -4.32 4.63 -10.96
N SER A 53 -3.66 5.28 -11.91
CA SER A 53 -2.60 4.66 -12.73
C SER A 53 -1.46 4.11 -11.88
N LYS A 54 -1.12 4.81 -10.79
CA LYS A 54 -0.10 4.37 -9.83
C LYS A 54 -0.53 3.11 -9.09
N LEU A 55 -1.78 3.04 -8.61
CA LEU A 55 -2.33 1.84 -7.96
C LEU A 55 -2.39 0.64 -8.91
N GLN A 56 -2.83 0.84 -10.16
CA GLN A 56 -2.83 -0.21 -11.18
C GLN A 56 -1.42 -0.75 -11.45
N ASN A 57 -0.43 0.14 -11.56
CA ASN A 57 0.97 -0.27 -11.71
C ASN A 57 1.49 -1.03 -10.48
N TRP A 58 1.07 -0.64 -9.28
CA TRP A 58 1.43 -1.33 -8.04
C TRP A 58 0.80 -2.73 -7.98
N HIS A 59 -0.47 -2.86 -8.32
CA HIS A 59 -1.16 -4.14 -8.45
C HIS A 59 -0.46 -5.06 -9.46
N ARG A 60 -0.12 -4.55 -10.65
CA ARG A 60 0.63 -5.33 -11.66
C ARG A 60 1.99 -5.80 -11.14
N LYS A 61 2.78 -4.90 -10.53
CA LYS A 61 4.10 -5.25 -9.98
C LYS A 61 3.99 -6.24 -8.84
N THR A 62 2.95 -6.09 -8.03
CA THR A 62 2.58 -7.00 -6.95
C THR A 62 2.33 -8.40 -7.51
N ASN A 63 1.53 -8.55 -8.57
CA ASN A 63 1.30 -9.85 -9.20
C ASN A 63 2.57 -10.49 -9.79
N LEU A 64 3.60 -9.69 -10.08
CA LEU A 64 4.93 -10.15 -10.54
C LEU A 64 5.91 -10.41 -9.38
N GLY A 65 5.45 -10.46 -8.13
CA GLY A 65 6.34 -10.68 -6.99
C GLY A 65 7.08 -9.42 -6.52
N ASN A 66 6.88 -8.26 -7.15
CA ASN A 66 7.59 -7.04 -6.79
C ASN A 66 6.74 -6.16 -5.87
N ILE A 67 7.20 -5.95 -4.64
CA ILE A 67 6.58 -5.08 -3.64
C ILE A 67 7.45 -3.89 -3.23
N ALA A 68 8.55 -3.62 -3.96
CA ALA A 68 9.51 -2.57 -3.59
C ALA A 68 8.91 -1.15 -3.53
N MET A 69 7.71 -0.95 -4.08
CA MET A 69 6.97 0.31 -4.01
C MET A 69 6.22 0.50 -2.68
N ILE A 70 5.93 -0.57 -1.96
CA ILE A 70 5.25 -0.59 -0.65
C ILE A 70 6.38 -0.63 0.39
N LYS A 71 6.98 0.54 0.66
CA LYS A 71 8.27 0.65 1.33
C LYS A 71 8.28 0.11 2.76
N LYS A 72 7.22 0.33 3.53
CA LYS A 72 7.09 -0.17 4.90
C LYS A 72 6.95 -1.68 4.90
N LEU A 73 6.11 -2.24 4.01
CA LEU A 73 6.00 -3.69 3.85
C LEU A 73 7.32 -4.31 3.40
N TYR A 74 7.97 -3.70 2.39
CA TYR A 74 9.25 -4.18 1.86
C TYR A 74 10.35 -4.18 2.92
N GLY A 75 10.42 -3.15 3.77
CA GLY A 75 11.39 -3.10 4.87
C GLY A 75 11.12 -4.12 5.99
N MET A 76 9.89 -4.62 6.12
CA MET A 76 9.54 -5.68 7.07
C MET A 76 9.79 -7.09 6.51
N MET A 77 9.89 -7.23 5.19
CA MET A 77 10.25 -8.49 4.56
C MET A 77 11.77 -8.55 4.47
N ASP A 78 12.42 -9.23 5.42
CA ASP A 78 13.81 -9.67 5.25
C ASP A 78 13.92 -10.31 3.85
N GLY A 79 14.86 -9.84 3.03
CA GLY A 79 14.96 -9.92 1.56
C GLY A 79 14.88 -11.31 0.90
N SER A 80 14.43 -12.33 1.62
CA SER A 80 13.95 -13.59 1.13
C SER A 80 12.68 -13.44 0.27
N ARG A 81 12.91 -13.43 -1.05
CA ARG A 81 11.89 -13.60 -2.12
C ARG A 81 10.90 -14.76 -1.91
N VAL A 82 11.23 -15.68 -0.99
CA VAL A 82 10.54 -16.94 -0.69
C VAL A 82 9.19 -16.76 0.02
N GLN A 83 8.97 -15.67 0.77
CA GLN A 83 7.72 -15.51 1.53
C GLN A 83 6.54 -14.95 0.71
N LEU A 84 6.80 -14.45 -0.50
CA LEU A 84 5.75 -13.89 -1.35
C LEU A 84 4.86 -14.98 -1.94
N ASP A 85 5.40 -16.17 -2.21
CA ASP A 85 4.61 -17.25 -2.80
C ASP A 85 3.54 -17.80 -1.86
N GLN A 86 3.71 -17.65 -0.54
CA GLN A 86 2.74 -18.13 0.44
C GLN A 86 1.66 -17.09 0.81
N PHE A 87 1.92 -15.79 0.61
CA PHE A 87 1.00 -14.72 1.02
C PHE A 87 0.05 -14.25 -0.10
N ARG A 88 0.30 -14.58 -1.39
CA ARG A 88 -0.11 -13.68 -2.49
C ARG A 88 -1.21 -14.09 -3.45
N LYS A 89 -1.82 -15.28 -3.40
CA LYS A 89 -2.89 -15.57 -4.38
C LYS A 89 -4.29 -15.17 -3.91
N ASP A 90 -4.58 -15.31 -2.63
CA ASP A 90 -5.97 -15.25 -2.20
C ASP A 90 -6.39 -13.84 -1.73
N GLU A 91 -5.51 -13.08 -1.05
CA GLU A 91 -5.90 -11.78 -0.47
C GLU A 91 -5.85 -10.58 -1.42
N ILE A 92 -5.08 -10.65 -2.51
CA ILE A 92 -4.91 -9.51 -3.43
C ILE A 92 -6.00 -9.51 -4.52
N THR A 93 -6.67 -10.63 -4.75
CA THR A 93 -7.70 -10.76 -5.80
C THR A 93 -9.13 -10.46 -5.29
N GLU A 94 -9.33 -10.41 -3.98
CA GLU A 94 -10.63 -10.15 -3.34
C GLU A 94 -10.91 -8.67 -3.02
N HIS A 95 -9.97 -7.75 -3.30
CA HIS A 95 -10.09 -6.31 -3.06
C HIS A 95 -9.70 -5.49 -4.29
#